data_AF-A0A527HQ45-F1
#
_entry.id   AF-A0A527HQ45-F1
#
_cell.length_a   1.000
_cell.length_b   1.000
_cell.length_c   1.000
_cell.angle_alpha   90.00
_cell.angle_beta   90.00
_cell.angle_gamma   90.00
#
_symmetry.space_group_name_H-M   'P 1'
#
loop_
_entity.id
_entity.type
_entity.pdbx_description
1 polymer ?
#
loop_
_entity_poly.entity_id
_entity_poly.type
_entity_poly.pdbx_seq_one_letter_code
_entity_poly.pdbx_strand_id
1 'polypeptide(L)'
;VHMSAQPGEQILVYRRRTDPRFSDVLFALDAQDDAGKRQEAVLAERDLSARLLKVYLETLHPVTVAEVSAEPIHRLFHERLIDANTRLSPGGRLADFYVGKPFVFPGAELDWDRFSRLKFVINGQQYTHSVGELFDAAAVRLRPDRLADAGGVVAHGDAHNANVWYTAKAGRAELSFFDPAFAGSHIPTLLAEVKATFHNIFAHPFWLYDPATATEAFRAQARLDGNLLHVDTDWDLSPVRSDLLEVKATALWRPLLLELKRRGMLPADWRAVLRAGLFLSPTLVMNLRAGARSHTPVSSLIAFSVAVMVGSEPVAGADRVTGFLDRIDPEKREN
;
A
#
# COMPACT_ATOMS: atom_id res chain seq x y z
N VAL A 1 16.27 27.63 9.34
CA VAL A 1 16.29 26.24 8.85
C VAL A 1 16.61 26.28 7.36
N HIS A 2 17.71 25.68 6.92
CA HIS A 2 18.08 25.64 5.50
C HIS A 2 17.47 24.39 4.86
N MET A 3 16.54 24.55 3.93
CA MET A 3 15.91 23.48 3.17
C MET A 3 15.86 23.91 1.71
N SER A 4 16.42 23.11 0.79
CA SER A 4 16.25 23.39 -0.65
C SER A 4 14.84 22.98 -1.07
N ALA A 5 14.15 23.90 -1.73
CA ALA A 5 12.85 23.67 -2.36
C ALA A 5 12.98 23.15 -3.81
N GLN A 6 14.20 23.00 -4.33
CA GLN A 6 14.41 22.46 -5.68
C GLN A 6 14.34 20.93 -5.68
N PRO A 7 13.55 20.32 -6.58
CA PRO A 7 13.52 18.87 -6.75
C PRO A 7 14.92 18.31 -7.04
N GLY A 8 15.37 17.32 -6.25
CA GLY A 8 16.67 16.67 -6.42
C GLY A 8 17.82 17.26 -5.60
N GLU A 9 17.61 18.33 -4.83
CA GLU A 9 18.67 19.00 -4.05
C GLU A 9 18.55 18.78 -2.52
N GLN A 10 17.63 17.93 -2.09
CA GLN A 10 17.45 17.61 -0.68
C GLN A 10 18.44 16.50 -0.29
N ILE A 11 19.57 16.88 0.30
CA ILE A 11 20.58 15.93 0.78
C ILE A 11 20.39 15.72 2.28
N LEU A 12 20.09 14.49 2.67
CA LEU A 12 20.10 14.03 4.05
C LEU A 12 21.38 13.24 4.31
N VAL A 13 22.19 13.69 5.27
CA VAL A 13 23.42 13.01 5.68
C VAL A 13 23.19 12.34 7.02
N TYR A 14 23.26 11.01 7.04
CA TYR A 14 23.19 10.21 8.26
C TYR A 14 24.58 9.72 8.66
N ARG A 15 24.78 9.44 9.96
CA ARG A 15 25.90 8.59 10.38
C ARG A 15 25.79 7.26 9.65
N ARG A 16 26.88 6.80 9.04
CA ARG A 16 26.91 5.47 8.40
C ARG A 16 26.47 4.41 9.42
N ARG A 17 25.42 3.67 9.08
CA ARG A 17 24.92 2.51 9.83
C ARG A 17 25.25 1.23 9.09
N THR A 18 25.40 0.15 9.83
CA THR A 18 25.54 -1.22 9.32
C THR A 18 24.41 -2.13 9.80
N ASP A 19 23.45 -1.57 10.56
CA ASP A 19 22.22 -2.27 10.93
C ASP A 19 21.46 -2.68 9.65
N PRO A 20 20.82 -3.87 9.61
CA PRO A 20 19.95 -4.23 8.51
C PRO A 20 18.73 -3.30 8.46
N ARG A 21 18.15 -3.12 7.27
CA ARG A 21 16.80 -2.55 7.17
C ARG A 21 15.80 -3.62 7.57
N PHE A 22 14.63 -3.22 8.05
CA PHE A 22 13.61 -4.18 8.42
C PHE A 22 13.11 -4.98 7.20
N SER A 23 13.14 -4.38 6.00
CA SER A 23 12.88 -5.12 4.76
C SER A 23 13.84 -6.30 4.54
N ASP A 24 15.11 -6.17 4.93
CA ASP A 24 16.11 -7.23 4.76
C ASP A 24 15.83 -8.40 5.71
N VAL A 25 15.43 -8.09 6.96
CA VAL A 25 15.01 -9.09 7.96
C VAL A 25 13.77 -9.85 7.49
N LEU A 26 12.77 -9.13 6.99
CA LEU A 26 11.51 -9.74 6.54
C LEU A 26 11.68 -10.52 5.25
N PHE A 27 12.56 -10.08 4.33
CA PHE A 27 12.90 -10.87 3.14
C PHE A 27 13.43 -12.26 3.53
N ALA A 28 14.32 -12.34 4.52
CA ALA A 28 14.84 -13.62 5.00
C ALA A 28 13.73 -14.51 5.58
N LEU A 29 12.78 -13.93 6.32
CA LEU A 29 11.62 -14.65 6.87
C LEU A 29 10.60 -15.09 5.81
N ASP A 30 10.43 -14.31 4.75
CA ASP A 30 9.59 -14.67 3.61
C ASP A 30 10.19 -15.86 2.83
N ALA A 31 11.52 -15.93 2.74
CA ALA A 31 12.23 -17.03 2.09
C ALA A 31 12.27 -18.30 2.95
N GLN A 32 12.42 -18.14 4.26
CA GLN A 32 12.47 -19.26 5.20
C GLN A 32 11.91 -18.82 6.55
N ASP A 33 10.72 -19.32 6.90
CA ASP A 33 10.11 -19.01 8.20
C ASP A 33 10.98 -19.52 9.35
N ASP A 34 11.13 -18.68 10.37
CA ASP A 34 11.80 -18.97 11.63
C ASP A 34 10.91 -18.39 12.72
N ALA A 35 10.23 -19.25 13.47
CA ALA A 35 9.22 -18.84 14.44
C ALA A 35 9.79 -17.87 15.51
N GLY A 36 11.04 -18.06 15.93
CA GLY A 36 11.68 -17.21 16.93
C GLY A 36 11.97 -15.81 16.39
N LYS A 37 12.58 -15.73 15.20
CA LYS A 37 12.85 -14.44 14.53
C LYS A 37 11.58 -13.74 14.08
N ARG A 38 10.57 -14.49 13.63
CA ARG A 38 9.24 -13.96 13.31
C ARG A 38 8.61 -13.33 14.54
N GLN A 39 8.63 -14.01 15.68
CA GLN A 39 8.11 -13.45 16.93
C GLN A 39 8.84 -12.15 17.32
N GLU A 40 10.17 -12.11 17.20
CA GLU A 40 10.96 -10.90 17.48
C GLU A 40 10.58 -9.73 16.54
N ALA A 41 10.48 -10.00 15.23
CA ALA A 41 10.07 -9.01 14.24
C ALA A 41 8.65 -8.47 14.50
N VAL A 42 7.70 -9.35 14.85
CA VAL A 42 6.31 -8.99 15.15
C VAL A 42 6.21 -8.14 16.42
N LEU A 43 6.99 -8.46 17.46
CA LEU A 43 7.07 -7.64 18.67
C LEU A 43 7.66 -6.26 18.37
N ALA A 44 8.69 -6.19 17.55
CA ALA A 44 9.30 -4.92 17.16
C ALA A 44 8.33 -4.03 16.36
N GLU A 45 7.55 -4.61 15.43
CA GLU A 45 6.50 -3.89 14.68
C GLU A 45 5.38 -3.42 15.61
N ARG A 46 4.98 -4.23 16.60
CA ARG A 46 3.96 -3.85 17.59
C ARG A 46 4.41 -2.64 18.40
N ASP A 47 5.66 -2.65 18.87
CA ASP A 47 6.25 -1.54 19.62
C ASP A 47 6.38 -0.28 18.75
N LEU A 48 6.71 -0.41 17.47
CA LEU A 48 6.72 0.73 16.53
C LEU A 48 5.31 1.27 16.29
N SER A 49 4.34 0.39 16.02
CA SER A 49 2.95 0.75 15.75
C SER A 49 2.31 1.46 16.93
N ALA A 50 2.57 1.02 18.17
CA ALA A 50 2.09 1.70 19.37
C ALA A 50 2.70 3.11 19.55
N ARG A 51 4.00 3.27 19.25
CA ARG A 51 4.67 4.58 19.29
C ARG A 51 4.12 5.52 18.20
N LEU A 52 3.90 5.01 17.00
CA LEU A 52 3.28 5.75 15.90
C LEU A 52 1.86 6.21 16.23
N LEU A 53 1.03 5.28 16.72
CA LEU A 53 -0.33 5.60 17.14
C LEU A 53 -0.32 6.73 18.18
N LYS A 54 0.58 6.67 19.18
CA LYS A 54 0.71 7.76 20.15
C LYS A 54 0.97 9.12 19.48
N VAL A 55 1.91 9.18 18.54
CA VAL A 55 2.18 10.42 17.78
C VAL A 55 0.95 10.87 16.99
N TYR A 56 0.26 9.96 16.31
CA TYR A 56 -0.95 10.30 15.56
C TYR A 56 -2.06 10.83 16.46
N LEU A 57 -2.29 10.21 17.62
CA LEU A 57 -3.33 10.67 18.56
C LEU A 57 -2.98 12.03 19.18
N GLU A 58 -1.70 12.27 19.51
CA GLU A 58 -1.20 13.54 20.05
C GLU A 58 -1.25 14.67 19.02
N THR A 59 -1.02 14.37 17.74
CA THR A 59 -0.94 15.36 16.67
C THR A 59 -2.20 15.45 15.80
N LEU A 60 -3.22 14.63 16.05
CA LEU A 60 -4.48 14.65 15.31
C LEU A 60 -5.21 15.99 15.53
N HIS A 61 -5.44 16.73 14.44
CA HIS A 61 -6.10 18.02 14.45
C HIS A 61 -6.99 18.21 13.20
N PRO A 62 -8.00 19.10 13.24
CA PRO A 62 -8.69 19.56 12.04
C PRO A 62 -7.71 20.23 11.08
N VAL A 63 -7.90 20.06 9.79
CA VAL A 63 -7.06 20.65 8.73
C VAL A 63 -7.92 21.34 7.69
N THR A 64 -7.34 22.34 7.04
CA THR A 64 -7.93 23.00 5.87
C THR A 64 -7.52 22.29 4.57
N VAL A 65 -8.28 22.53 3.51
CA VAL A 65 -7.92 22.07 2.15
C VAL A 65 -6.54 22.57 1.73
N ALA A 66 -6.17 23.80 2.10
CA ALA A 66 -4.89 24.39 1.75
C ALA A 66 -3.72 23.68 2.45
N GLU A 67 -3.86 23.38 3.75
CA GLU A 67 -2.85 22.63 4.51
C GLU A 67 -2.65 21.23 3.94
N VAL A 68 -3.75 20.48 3.73
CA VAL A 68 -3.68 19.15 3.12
C VAL A 68 -3.05 19.19 1.74
N SER A 69 -3.48 20.12 0.88
CA SER A 69 -2.98 20.22 -0.50
C SER A 69 -1.49 20.52 -0.60
N ALA A 70 -0.88 21.10 0.45
CA ALA A 70 0.55 21.38 0.50
C ALA A 70 1.39 20.14 0.88
N GLU A 71 0.77 19.07 1.38
CA GLU A 71 1.47 17.89 1.87
C GLU A 71 2.12 17.07 0.75
N PRO A 72 3.39 16.63 0.92
CA PRO A 72 4.13 15.93 -0.13
C PRO A 72 3.55 14.54 -0.45
N ILE A 73 2.73 13.96 0.44
CA ILE A 73 2.10 12.65 0.23
C ILE A 73 1.23 12.60 -1.03
N HIS A 74 0.70 13.72 -1.49
CA HIS A 74 -0.09 13.80 -2.72
C HIS A 74 0.73 13.52 -3.99
N ARG A 75 2.06 13.67 -3.93
CA ARG A 75 2.98 13.20 -4.98
C ARG A 75 2.91 11.68 -5.18
N LEU A 76 2.54 10.93 -4.13
CA LEU A 76 2.43 9.47 -4.16
C LEU A 76 1.05 9.00 -4.64
N PHE A 77 -0.02 9.64 -4.17
CA PHE A 77 -1.39 9.13 -4.31
C PHE A 77 -2.28 9.92 -5.29
N HIS A 78 -1.88 11.12 -5.73
CA HIS A 78 -2.72 11.93 -6.62
C HIS A 78 -1.96 12.43 -7.86
N GLU A 79 -0.81 13.07 -7.69
CA GLU A 79 -0.08 13.66 -8.83
C GLU A 79 0.39 12.62 -9.85
N ARG A 80 0.58 11.37 -9.43
CA ARG A 80 0.92 10.24 -10.31
C ARG A 80 -0.23 9.73 -11.17
N LEU A 81 -1.46 10.21 -10.96
CA LEU A 81 -2.66 9.85 -11.71
C LEU A 81 -3.03 10.88 -12.79
N ILE A 82 -2.48 12.09 -12.70
CA ILE A 82 -2.94 13.24 -13.47
C ILE A 82 -1.82 13.81 -14.32
N ASP A 83 -2.19 14.44 -15.43
CA ASP A 83 -1.27 15.18 -16.25
C ASP A 83 -0.91 16.51 -15.58
N ALA A 84 0.37 16.87 -15.61
CA ALA A 84 0.87 18.03 -14.87
C ALA A 84 0.29 19.35 -15.40
N ASN A 85 -0.01 19.42 -16.70
CA ASN A 85 -0.48 20.64 -17.36
C ASN A 85 -1.99 20.79 -17.25
N THR A 86 -2.74 19.75 -17.63
CA THR A 86 -4.21 19.77 -17.67
C THR A 86 -4.84 19.50 -16.31
N ARG A 87 -4.09 18.88 -15.38
CA ARG A 87 -4.58 18.42 -14.07
C ARG A 87 -5.70 17.39 -14.17
N LEU A 88 -5.85 16.72 -15.32
CA LEU A 88 -6.84 15.69 -15.58
C LEU A 88 -6.20 14.29 -15.57
N SER A 89 -7.00 13.29 -15.21
CA SER A 89 -6.66 11.87 -15.34
C SER A 89 -7.21 11.32 -16.67
N PRO A 90 -6.54 10.35 -17.32
CA PRO A 90 -5.26 9.75 -16.94
C PRO A 90 -4.06 10.63 -17.31
N GLY A 91 -3.06 10.65 -16.42
CA GLY A 91 -1.75 11.24 -16.67
C GLY A 91 -0.70 10.70 -15.71
N GLY A 92 0.47 11.34 -15.64
CA GLY A 92 1.56 10.92 -14.78
C GLY A 92 1.95 9.45 -14.98
N ARG A 93 2.24 8.76 -13.87
CA ARG A 93 2.63 7.34 -13.91
C ARG A 93 1.52 6.42 -14.41
N LEU A 94 0.24 6.74 -14.20
CA LEU A 94 -0.85 5.96 -14.78
C LEU A 94 -0.75 5.91 -16.30
N ALA A 95 -0.60 7.08 -16.94
CA ALA A 95 -0.43 7.17 -18.38
C ALA A 95 0.88 6.52 -18.84
N ASP A 96 1.99 6.84 -18.20
CA ASP A 96 3.32 6.33 -18.57
C ASP A 96 3.41 4.81 -18.47
N PHE A 97 2.84 4.24 -17.41
CA PHE A 97 2.98 2.82 -17.12
C PHE A 97 2.02 1.97 -17.92
N TYR A 98 0.79 2.43 -18.13
CA TYR A 98 -0.30 1.54 -18.52
C TYR A 98 -1.08 1.96 -19.77
N VAL A 99 -1.38 3.25 -19.93
CA VAL A 99 -2.27 3.70 -21.02
C VAL A 99 -1.64 3.44 -22.39
N GLY A 100 -2.40 2.77 -23.26
CA GLY A 100 -1.96 2.38 -24.60
C GLY A 100 -0.81 1.37 -24.62
N LYS A 101 -0.53 0.68 -23.49
CA LYS A 101 0.54 -0.31 -23.40
C LYS A 101 0.00 -1.74 -23.44
N PRO A 102 0.78 -2.72 -23.93
CA PRO A 102 0.40 -4.12 -23.88
C PRO A 102 0.64 -4.73 -22.49
N PHE A 103 -0.16 -5.72 -22.15
CA PHE A 103 -0.11 -6.54 -20.95
C PHE A 103 0.07 -8.00 -21.36
N VAL A 104 1.11 -8.62 -20.82
CA VAL A 104 1.43 -10.03 -21.07
C VAL A 104 1.34 -10.77 -19.76
N PHE A 105 0.46 -11.77 -19.71
CA PHE A 105 0.28 -12.69 -18.60
C PHE A 105 0.41 -14.13 -19.11
N PRO A 106 0.69 -15.10 -18.23
CA PRO A 106 0.63 -16.51 -18.60
C PRO A 106 -0.76 -16.85 -19.15
N GLY A 107 -0.86 -17.17 -20.44
CA GLY A 107 -2.10 -17.52 -21.16
C GLY A 107 -2.99 -16.36 -21.62
N ALA A 108 -2.57 -15.10 -21.48
CA ALA A 108 -3.32 -13.97 -22.02
C ALA A 108 -2.41 -12.81 -22.42
N GLU A 109 -2.67 -12.23 -23.59
CA GLU A 109 -2.11 -10.95 -24.01
C GLU A 109 -3.25 -9.97 -24.28
N LEU A 110 -3.11 -8.74 -23.77
CA LEU A 110 -4.16 -7.73 -23.77
C LEU A 110 -3.56 -6.35 -24.07
N ASP A 111 -4.35 -5.48 -24.69
CA ASP A 111 -4.08 -4.04 -24.65
C ASP A 111 -4.68 -3.41 -23.39
N TRP A 112 -4.29 -2.17 -23.11
CA TRP A 112 -4.82 -1.38 -22.00
C TRP A 112 -6.35 -1.25 -22.03
N ASP A 113 -6.92 -1.00 -23.20
CA ASP A 113 -8.35 -0.75 -23.34
C ASP A 113 -9.14 -1.97 -22.88
N ARG A 114 -8.77 -3.16 -23.34
CA ARG A 114 -9.41 -4.40 -22.89
C ARG A 114 -9.10 -4.68 -21.42
N PHE A 115 -7.82 -4.63 -21.04
CA PHE A 115 -7.39 -4.97 -19.67
C PHE A 115 -8.09 -4.12 -18.60
N SER A 116 -8.17 -2.81 -18.81
CA SER A 116 -8.75 -1.85 -17.87
C SER A 116 -10.25 -2.09 -17.61
N ARG A 117 -10.96 -2.78 -18.51
CA ARG A 117 -12.41 -3.06 -18.40
C ARG A 117 -12.73 -4.45 -17.86
N LEU A 118 -11.77 -5.37 -17.81
CA LEU A 118 -12.01 -6.73 -17.32
C LEU A 118 -12.22 -6.73 -15.80
N LYS A 119 -13.20 -7.53 -15.35
CA LYS A 119 -13.35 -7.87 -13.92
C LYS A 119 -12.50 -9.08 -13.61
N PHE A 120 -11.88 -9.10 -12.44
CA PHE A 120 -11.03 -10.21 -12.03
C PHE A 120 -11.84 -11.26 -11.28
N VAL A 121 -11.53 -12.53 -11.55
CA VAL A 121 -11.91 -13.68 -10.73
C VAL A 121 -10.63 -14.36 -10.27
N ILE A 122 -10.20 -14.09 -9.03
CA ILE A 122 -8.92 -14.56 -8.49
C ILE A 122 -9.19 -15.77 -7.60
N ASN A 123 -8.66 -16.94 -7.94
CA ASN A 123 -8.88 -18.19 -7.21
C ASN A 123 -10.37 -18.47 -6.94
N GLY A 124 -11.22 -18.21 -7.94
CA GLY A 124 -12.68 -18.35 -7.86
C GLY A 124 -13.42 -17.17 -7.22
N GLN A 125 -12.73 -16.20 -6.61
CA GLN A 125 -13.34 -15.01 -6.03
C GLN A 125 -13.48 -13.89 -7.06
N GLN A 126 -14.71 -13.54 -7.43
CA GLN A 126 -14.98 -12.39 -8.31
C GLN A 126 -14.93 -11.06 -7.56
N TYR A 127 -14.34 -10.04 -8.19
CA TYR A 127 -14.25 -8.68 -7.66
C TYR A 127 -15.15 -7.70 -8.42
N THR A 128 -15.67 -6.72 -7.69
CA THR A 128 -16.68 -5.78 -8.18
C THR A 128 -16.13 -4.82 -9.23
N HIS A 129 -14.88 -4.35 -9.06
CA HIS A 129 -14.29 -3.32 -9.90
C HIS A 129 -13.25 -3.87 -10.88
N SER A 130 -13.14 -3.23 -12.04
CA SER A 130 -12.02 -3.41 -12.97
C SER A 130 -10.85 -2.51 -12.58
N VAL A 131 -9.68 -2.76 -13.15
CA VAL A 131 -8.48 -1.93 -12.91
C VAL A 131 -8.71 -0.47 -13.33
N GLY A 132 -9.41 -0.23 -14.45
CA GLY A 132 -9.76 1.12 -14.91
C GLY A 132 -10.65 1.85 -13.92
N GLU A 133 -11.74 1.21 -13.47
CA GLU A 133 -12.65 1.81 -12.49
C GLU A 133 -11.96 2.09 -11.14
N LEU A 134 -11.00 1.26 -10.73
CA LEU A 134 -10.20 1.50 -9.52
C LEU A 134 -9.33 2.75 -9.66
N PHE A 135 -8.70 2.96 -10.82
CA PHE A 135 -7.95 4.19 -11.08
C PHE A 135 -8.86 5.42 -11.12
N ASP A 136 -10.01 5.33 -11.79
CA ASP A 136 -10.96 6.43 -11.89
C ASP A 136 -11.51 6.82 -10.51
N ALA A 137 -11.92 5.84 -9.71
CA ALA A 137 -12.38 6.06 -8.34
C ALA A 137 -11.30 6.69 -7.47
N ALA A 138 -10.05 6.23 -7.57
CA ALA A 138 -8.93 6.77 -6.82
C ALA A 138 -8.59 8.21 -7.25
N ALA A 139 -8.58 8.50 -8.56
CA ALA A 139 -8.34 9.83 -9.11
C ALA A 139 -9.38 10.85 -8.64
N VAL A 140 -10.62 10.41 -8.44
CA VAL A 140 -11.71 11.25 -7.93
C VAL A 140 -11.65 11.43 -6.42
N ARG A 141 -11.41 10.36 -5.65
CA ARG A 141 -11.53 10.38 -4.18
C ARG A 141 -10.28 10.85 -3.46
N LEU A 142 -9.08 10.57 -4.00
CA LEU A 142 -7.80 10.92 -3.39
C LEU A 142 -7.27 12.29 -3.81
N ARG A 143 -8.14 13.12 -4.41
CA ARG A 143 -7.87 14.54 -4.60
C ARG A 143 -7.59 15.21 -3.25
N PRO A 144 -6.56 16.08 -3.16
CA PRO A 144 -6.20 16.72 -1.90
C PRO A 144 -7.36 17.47 -1.24
N ASP A 145 -8.18 18.17 -2.01
CA ASP A 145 -9.34 18.92 -1.50
C ASP A 145 -10.44 18.05 -0.90
N ARG A 146 -10.44 16.75 -1.18
CA ARG A 146 -11.40 15.78 -0.63
C ARG A 146 -10.86 15.00 0.56
N LEU A 147 -9.63 15.26 0.99
CA LEU A 147 -8.95 14.51 2.05
C LEU A 147 -8.79 15.29 3.36
N ALA A 148 -9.34 16.51 3.42
CA ALA A 148 -9.40 17.31 4.65
C ALA A 148 -10.52 16.86 5.62
N ASP A 149 -11.34 15.89 5.22
CA ASP A 149 -12.50 15.38 5.96
C ASP A 149 -12.14 14.38 7.07
N ALA A 150 -10.88 13.91 7.12
CA ALA A 150 -10.39 12.96 8.12
C ALA A 150 -9.34 13.54 9.10
N GLY A 151 -9.22 14.87 9.16
CA GLY A 151 -8.17 15.54 9.92
C GLY A 151 -6.75 15.27 9.37
N GLY A 152 -5.76 15.89 10.00
CA GLY A 152 -4.35 15.68 9.70
C GLY A 152 -3.56 15.24 10.93
N VAL A 153 -2.44 14.57 10.66
CA VAL A 153 -1.47 14.11 11.67
C VAL A 153 -0.05 14.43 11.21
N VAL A 154 0.88 14.50 12.18
CA VAL A 154 2.31 14.46 11.86
C VAL A 154 2.67 13.02 11.51
N ALA A 155 3.08 12.77 10.27
CA ALA A 155 3.40 11.44 9.78
C ALA A 155 4.60 11.43 8.84
N HIS A 156 5.17 10.24 8.64
CA HIS A 156 6.32 10.03 7.75
C HIS A 156 5.95 10.06 6.27
N GLY A 157 4.70 9.72 5.92
CA GLY A 157 4.19 9.66 4.54
C GLY A 157 4.77 8.55 3.66
N ASP A 158 5.88 7.91 4.06
CA ASP A 158 6.55 6.83 3.33
C ASP A 158 7.25 5.80 4.24
N ALA A 159 6.53 5.35 5.27
CA ALA A 159 7.03 4.49 6.35
C ALA A 159 7.15 2.98 5.96
N HIS A 160 7.56 2.65 4.73
CA HIS A 160 7.74 1.24 4.34
C HIS A 160 9.00 0.63 4.98
N ASN A 161 9.06 -0.70 5.12
CA ASN A 161 10.12 -1.39 5.88
C ASN A 161 11.56 -1.18 5.35
N ALA A 162 11.73 -0.77 4.08
CA ALA A 162 13.02 -0.35 3.56
C ALA A 162 13.51 1.02 4.12
N ASN A 163 12.62 1.82 4.70
CA ASN A 163 12.89 3.09 5.39
C ASN A 163 12.88 2.92 6.92
N VAL A 164 13.08 1.68 7.38
CA VAL A 164 13.10 1.32 8.81
C VAL A 164 14.40 0.58 9.10
N TRP A 165 15.19 1.08 10.04
CA TRP A 165 16.32 0.35 10.59
C TRP A 165 15.84 -0.68 11.61
N TYR A 166 16.43 -1.87 11.57
CA TYR A 166 16.25 -2.92 12.57
C TYR A 166 17.51 -3.04 13.41
N THR A 167 17.42 -2.73 14.70
CA THR A 167 18.56 -2.84 15.63
C THR A 167 18.24 -3.86 16.70
N ALA A 168 18.96 -4.98 16.70
CA ALA A 168 18.88 -5.99 17.76
C ALA A 168 19.83 -5.64 18.91
N LYS A 169 19.32 -5.59 20.14
CA LYS A 169 20.10 -5.44 21.38
C LYS A 169 19.61 -6.41 22.44
N ALA A 170 20.51 -7.24 22.97
CA ALA A 170 20.30 -8.05 24.18
C ALA A 170 18.89 -8.71 24.28
N GLY A 171 18.44 -9.39 23.23
CA GLY A 171 17.16 -10.11 23.20
C GLY A 171 15.93 -9.26 22.86
N ARG A 172 16.11 -8.02 22.40
CA ARG A 172 15.02 -7.17 21.88
C ARG A 172 15.44 -6.50 20.58
N ALA A 173 14.52 -6.42 19.63
CA ALA A 173 14.67 -5.61 18.42
C ALA A 173 13.97 -4.25 18.56
N GLU A 174 14.62 -3.22 18.05
CA GLU A 174 14.10 -1.85 17.98
C GLU A 174 14.00 -1.42 16.51
N LEU A 175 12.85 -0.87 16.14
CA LEU A 175 12.61 -0.26 14.83
C LEU A 175 12.70 1.27 14.91
N SER A 176 13.33 1.89 13.91
CA SER A 176 13.43 3.35 13.79
C SER A 176 13.38 3.81 12.32
N PHE A 177 12.61 4.87 12.05
CA PHE A 177 12.48 5.44 10.72
C PHE A 177 13.71 6.23 10.27
N PHE A 178 13.87 6.32 8.95
CA PHE A 178 14.75 7.26 8.28
C PHE A 178 14.14 7.66 6.93
N ASP A 179 14.74 8.65 6.26
CA ASP A 179 14.24 9.20 4.99
C ASP A 179 12.85 9.88 5.06
N PRO A 180 12.72 11.01 5.78
CA PRO A 180 11.45 11.72 5.94
C PRO A 180 11.03 12.54 4.70
N ALA A 181 11.37 12.11 3.48
CA ALA A 181 11.13 12.86 2.24
C ALA A 181 9.65 13.21 1.99
N PHE A 182 8.73 12.41 2.55
CA PHE A 182 7.29 12.62 2.48
C PHE A 182 6.67 12.94 3.86
N ALA A 183 7.51 13.26 4.84
CA ALA A 183 7.02 13.62 6.16
C ALA A 183 6.38 15.00 6.14
N GLY A 184 5.36 15.17 6.97
CA GLY A 184 4.60 16.40 7.02
C GLY A 184 3.74 16.50 8.27
N SER A 185 3.12 17.65 8.46
CA SER A 185 2.42 17.97 9.71
C SER A 185 0.90 17.83 9.60
N HIS A 186 0.37 17.89 8.38
CA HIS A 186 -1.06 17.87 8.06
C HIS A 186 -1.41 16.69 7.15
N ILE A 187 -0.63 15.61 7.21
CA ILE A 187 -0.84 14.42 6.39
C ILE A 187 -2.25 13.89 6.64
N PRO A 188 -3.10 13.68 5.60
CA PRO A 188 -4.43 13.13 5.77
C PRO A 188 -4.39 11.82 6.55
N THR A 189 -5.11 11.77 7.67
CA THR A 189 -4.98 10.68 8.65
C THR A 189 -5.18 9.30 8.02
N LEU A 190 -6.15 9.18 7.10
CA LEU A 190 -6.44 7.92 6.41
C LEU A 190 -5.36 7.51 5.40
N LEU A 191 -4.45 8.39 4.98
CA LEU A 191 -3.34 8.04 4.09
C LEU A 191 -2.02 7.82 4.81
N ALA A 192 -1.88 8.29 6.05
CA ALA A 192 -0.63 8.29 6.82
C ALA A 192 0.06 6.91 6.89
N GLU A 193 -0.72 5.83 7.00
CA GLU A 193 -0.22 4.46 7.13
C GLU A 193 -0.57 3.53 5.97
N VAL A 194 -1.26 4.03 4.94
CA VAL A 194 -1.69 3.19 3.81
C VAL A 194 -0.49 2.58 3.09
N LYS A 195 0.52 3.40 2.79
CA LYS A 195 1.70 2.94 2.07
C LYS A 195 2.47 1.88 2.86
N ALA A 196 2.68 2.13 4.15
CA ALA A 196 3.32 1.16 5.04
C ALA A 196 2.49 -0.12 5.13
N THR A 197 1.16 -0.03 5.29
CA THR A 197 0.28 -1.20 5.32
C THR A 197 0.39 -2.01 4.04
N PHE A 198 0.39 -1.38 2.86
CA PHE A 198 0.58 -2.11 1.62
C PHE A 198 1.99 -2.71 1.51
N HIS A 199 3.04 -1.88 1.59
CA HIS A 199 4.40 -2.30 1.30
C HIS A 199 4.99 -3.26 2.33
N ASN A 200 4.48 -3.23 3.57
CA ASN A 200 4.99 -4.07 4.65
C ASN A 200 4.27 -5.41 4.73
N ILE A 201 3.13 -5.57 4.06
CA ILE A 201 2.29 -6.77 4.15
C ILE A 201 2.05 -7.37 2.77
N PHE A 202 1.36 -6.62 1.90
CA PHE A 202 0.86 -7.13 0.62
C PHE A 202 1.90 -7.09 -0.50
N ALA A 203 2.87 -6.18 -0.42
CA ALA A 203 4.03 -6.15 -1.30
C ALA A 203 5.05 -7.25 -0.94
N HIS A 204 4.67 -8.51 -1.13
CA HIS A 204 5.58 -9.62 -0.95
C HIS A 204 6.86 -9.37 -1.76
N PRO A 205 8.05 -9.48 -1.17
CA PRO A 205 9.27 -9.01 -1.81
C PRO A 205 9.54 -9.72 -3.13
N PHE A 206 9.17 -10.99 -3.25
CA PHE A 206 9.36 -11.75 -4.47
C PHE A 206 8.56 -11.19 -5.64
N TRP A 207 7.31 -10.75 -5.52
CA TRP A 207 6.62 -10.28 -6.73
C TRP A 207 6.93 -8.82 -7.05
N LEU A 208 7.15 -7.96 -6.03
CA LEU A 208 7.36 -6.53 -6.27
C LEU A 208 8.83 -6.14 -6.46
N TYR A 209 9.74 -6.71 -5.67
CA TYR A 209 11.15 -6.29 -5.62
C TYR A 209 12.12 -7.30 -6.26
N ASP A 210 11.79 -8.60 -6.24
CA ASP A 210 12.58 -9.66 -6.89
C ASP A 210 11.74 -10.59 -7.79
N PRO A 211 11.19 -10.08 -8.90
CA PRO A 211 10.14 -10.78 -9.67
C PRO A 211 10.57 -12.11 -10.31
N ALA A 212 11.89 -12.34 -10.45
CA ALA A 212 12.43 -13.62 -10.88
C ALA A 212 12.14 -14.71 -9.82
N THR A 213 12.42 -14.43 -8.56
CA THR A 213 12.09 -15.33 -7.44
C THR A 213 10.59 -15.64 -7.38
N ALA A 214 9.71 -14.68 -7.64
CA ALA A 214 8.27 -14.97 -7.68
C ALA A 214 7.89 -15.95 -8.80
N THR A 215 8.59 -15.92 -9.93
CA THR A 215 8.34 -16.83 -11.06
C THR A 215 8.77 -18.26 -10.75
N GLU A 216 9.83 -18.41 -9.95
CA GLU A 216 10.32 -19.70 -9.48
C GLU A 216 9.45 -20.25 -8.33
N ALA A 217 9.01 -19.37 -7.43
CA ALA A 217 8.30 -19.74 -6.21
C ALA A 217 6.80 -19.98 -6.39
N PHE A 218 6.16 -19.30 -7.35
CA PHE A 218 4.70 -19.29 -7.49
C PHE A 218 4.25 -19.67 -8.90
N ARG A 219 3.04 -20.23 -8.98
CA ARG A 219 2.30 -20.45 -10.21
C ARG A 219 1.25 -19.36 -10.35
N ALA A 220 1.08 -18.87 -11.58
CA ALA A 220 -0.02 -17.99 -11.93
C ALA A 220 -0.43 -18.26 -13.38
N GLN A 221 -1.74 -18.35 -13.62
CA GLN A 221 -2.31 -18.57 -14.94
C GLN A 221 -3.51 -17.67 -15.14
N ALA A 222 -3.60 -17.02 -16.30
CA ALA A 222 -4.76 -16.26 -16.72
C ALA A 222 -5.58 -17.05 -17.75
N ARG A 223 -6.90 -16.86 -17.70
CA ARG A 223 -7.84 -17.30 -18.73
C ARG A 223 -8.90 -16.21 -18.93
N LEU A 224 -9.14 -15.86 -20.19
CA LEU A 224 -10.20 -14.92 -20.55
C LEU A 224 -11.53 -15.65 -20.71
N ASP A 225 -12.59 -15.05 -20.15
CA ASP A 225 -13.97 -15.52 -20.29
C ASP A 225 -14.91 -14.32 -20.46
N GLY A 226 -15.14 -13.93 -21.71
CA GLY A 226 -15.87 -12.70 -22.05
C GLY A 226 -15.22 -11.45 -21.43
N ASN A 227 -15.91 -10.86 -20.44
CA ASN A 227 -15.49 -9.67 -19.69
C ASN A 227 -14.78 -10.00 -18.36
N LEU A 228 -14.52 -11.28 -18.10
CA LEU A 228 -13.82 -11.76 -16.91
C LEU A 228 -12.40 -12.18 -17.25
N LEU A 229 -11.46 -11.81 -16.38
CA LEU A 229 -10.12 -12.38 -16.32
C LEU A 229 -10.06 -13.33 -15.14
N HIS A 230 -10.12 -14.63 -15.42
CA HIS A 230 -9.89 -15.66 -14.42
C HIS A 230 -8.39 -15.77 -14.16
N VAL A 231 -8.01 -15.77 -12.89
CA VAL A 231 -6.64 -15.90 -12.43
C VAL A 231 -6.58 -17.01 -11.39
N ASP A 232 -5.77 -18.03 -11.68
CA ASP A 232 -5.45 -19.09 -10.74
C ASP A 232 -3.99 -18.93 -10.31
N THR A 233 -3.75 -18.76 -9.01
CA THR A 233 -2.41 -18.60 -8.44
C THR A 233 -2.31 -19.19 -7.04
N ASP A 234 -1.14 -19.73 -6.70
CA ASP A 234 -0.81 -20.24 -5.36
C ASP A 234 -0.10 -19.20 -4.48
N TRP A 235 0.04 -17.95 -4.94
CA TRP A 235 0.59 -16.87 -4.12
C TRP A 235 -0.29 -16.59 -2.90
N ASP A 236 0.35 -16.51 -1.74
CA ASP A 236 -0.26 -16.13 -0.47
C ASP A 236 0.73 -15.26 0.35
N LEU A 237 0.23 -14.59 1.38
CA LEU A 237 1.04 -13.97 2.41
C LEU A 237 1.82 -15.06 3.17
N SER A 238 3.11 -14.80 3.39
CA SER A 238 3.89 -15.60 4.32
C SER A 238 3.36 -15.46 5.75
N PRO A 239 3.76 -16.37 6.68
CA PRO A 239 3.38 -16.27 8.09
C PRO A 239 3.74 -14.91 8.72
N VAL A 240 4.94 -14.39 8.42
CA VAL A 240 5.35 -13.09 8.97
C VAL A 240 4.48 -11.95 8.45
N ARG A 241 4.10 -11.94 7.16
CA ARG A 241 3.25 -10.87 6.61
C ARG A 241 1.84 -10.92 7.19
N SER A 242 1.32 -12.12 7.45
CA SER A 242 0.03 -12.31 8.11
C SER A 242 0.05 -11.78 9.55
N ASP A 243 1.11 -12.06 10.32
CA ASP A 243 1.26 -11.53 11.68
C ASP A 243 1.43 -10.00 11.71
N LEU A 244 2.14 -9.42 10.73
CA LEU A 244 2.29 -7.97 10.63
C LEU A 244 0.97 -7.27 10.26
N LEU A 245 0.13 -7.90 9.42
CA LEU A 245 -1.21 -7.40 9.12
C LEU A 245 -2.07 -7.33 10.38
N GLU A 246 -1.97 -8.36 11.22
CA GLU A 246 -2.66 -8.41 12.50
C GLU A 246 -2.21 -7.32 13.46
N VAL A 247 -0.90 -7.07 13.54
CA VAL A 247 -0.35 -5.95 14.31
C VAL A 247 -0.87 -4.62 13.79
N LYS A 248 -0.83 -4.37 12.47
CA LYS A 248 -1.36 -3.13 11.88
C LYS A 248 -2.84 -2.95 12.18
N ALA A 249 -3.62 -4.03 12.14
CA ALA A 249 -5.04 -3.97 12.45
C ALA A 249 -5.29 -3.54 13.92
N THR A 250 -4.66 -4.24 14.85
CA THR A 250 -4.98 -4.15 16.29
C THR A 250 -4.25 -3.03 17.01
N ALA A 251 -2.96 -2.81 16.71
CA ALA A 251 -2.14 -1.86 17.43
C ALA A 251 -2.17 -0.44 16.83
N LEU A 252 -2.67 -0.28 15.60
CA LEU A 252 -2.64 1.00 14.89
C LEU A 252 -3.98 1.40 14.28
N TRP A 253 -4.49 0.66 13.30
CA TRP A 253 -5.65 1.10 12.52
C TRP A 253 -6.93 1.16 13.35
N ARG A 254 -7.29 0.09 14.06
CA ARG A 254 -8.52 0.06 14.85
C ARG A 254 -8.56 1.19 15.90
N PRO A 255 -7.54 1.39 16.75
CA PRO A 255 -7.53 2.52 17.68
C PRO A 255 -7.60 3.89 17.00
N LEU A 256 -6.92 4.07 15.86
CA LEU A 256 -6.95 5.33 15.11
C LEU A 256 -8.34 5.64 14.54
N LEU A 257 -9.00 4.66 13.93
CA LEU A 257 -10.35 4.83 13.39
C LEU A 257 -11.40 5.05 14.49
N LEU A 258 -11.24 4.38 15.65
CA LEU A 258 -12.05 4.65 16.83
C LEU A 258 -11.90 6.11 17.30
N GLU A 259 -10.68 6.64 17.33
CA GLU A 259 -10.46 8.04 17.70
C GLU A 259 -11.04 9.01 16.69
N LEU A 260 -10.84 8.77 15.38
CA LEU A 260 -11.43 9.60 14.32
C LEU A 260 -12.96 9.62 14.47
N LYS A 261 -13.59 8.47 14.68
CA LYS A 261 -15.04 8.39 14.93
C LYS A 261 -15.44 9.18 16.18
N ARG A 262 -14.73 9.01 17.29
CA ARG A 262 -14.99 9.71 18.55
C ARG A 262 -14.91 11.23 18.39
N ARG A 263 -14.01 11.73 17.54
CA ARG A 263 -13.88 13.16 17.22
C ARG A 263 -14.80 13.64 16.10
N GLY A 264 -15.64 12.78 15.53
CA GLY A 264 -16.50 13.14 14.37
C GLY A 264 -15.71 13.41 13.09
N MET A 265 -14.50 12.85 12.98
CA MET A 265 -13.54 13.02 11.88
C MET A 265 -13.40 11.74 11.05
N LEU A 266 -14.30 10.78 11.14
CA LEU A 266 -14.27 9.58 10.31
C LEU A 266 -15.28 9.72 9.16
N PRO A 267 -14.81 9.87 7.90
CA PRO A 267 -15.70 9.87 6.75
C PRO A 267 -16.48 8.56 6.64
N ALA A 268 -17.75 8.63 6.23
CA ALA A 268 -18.58 7.43 6.05
C ALA A 268 -18.00 6.45 5.01
N ASP A 269 -17.22 6.96 4.06
CA ASP A 269 -16.58 6.20 2.99
C ASP A 269 -15.10 5.86 3.27
N TRP A 270 -14.65 5.87 4.54
CA TRP A 270 -13.25 5.63 4.91
C TRP A 270 -12.66 4.35 4.31
N ARG A 271 -13.47 3.27 4.17
CA ARG A 271 -13.05 2.02 3.52
C ARG A 271 -12.63 2.25 2.07
N ALA A 272 -13.38 3.07 1.34
CA ALA A 272 -13.06 3.41 -0.04
C ALA A 272 -11.75 4.20 -0.14
N VAL A 273 -11.49 5.10 0.82
CA VAL A 273 -10.22 5.85 0.89
C VAL A 273 -9.04 4.90 1.10
N LEU A 274 -9.13 3.98 2.08
CA LEU A 274 -8.07 3.01 2.34
C LEU A 274 -7.86 2.09 1.14
N ARG A 275 -8.91 1.53 0.56
CA ARG A 275 -8.82 0.64 -0.62
C ARG A 275 -8.19 1.35 -1.82
N ALA A 276 -8.59 2.60 -2.11
CA ALA A 276 -7.99 3.39 -3.18
C ALA A 276 -6.49 3.58 -2.94
N GLY A 277 -6.09 3.97 -1.74
CA GLY A 277 -4.68 4.14 -1.41
C GLY A 277 -3.88 2.82 -1.46
N LEU A 278 -4.45 1.71 -0.98
CA LEU A 278 -3.82 0.39 -1.08
C LEU A 278 -3.63 -0.05 -2.53
N PHE A 279 -4.61 0.21 -3.40
CA PHE A 279 -4.53 -0.08 -4.84
C PHE A 279 -3.45 0.75 -5.56
N LEU A 280 -3.31 2.04 -5.22
CA LEU A 280 -2.31 2.91 -5.83
C LEU A 280 -0.88 2.61 -5.37
N SER A 281 -0.71 2.06 -4.15
CA SER A 281 0.59 1.78 -3.56
C SER A 281 1.49 0.93 -4.46
N PRO A 282 1.07 -0.22 -5.01
CA PRO A 282 1.89 -0.95 -5.98
C PRO A 282 1.86 -0.34 -7.38
N THR A 283 0.67 0.06 -7.84
CA THR A 283 0.42 0.38 -9.25
C THR A 283 1.07 1.70 -9.68
N LEU A 284 1.30 2.64 -8.77
CA LEU A 284 1.94 3.91 -9.08
C LEU A 284 3.35 4.03 -8.48
N VAL A 285 3.81 3.12 -7.61
CA VAL A 285 5.19 3.12 -7.13
C VAL A 285 6.12 2.48 -8.16
N MET A 286 5.68 1.40 -8.82
CA MET A 286 6.42 0.71 -9.87
C MET A 286 5.51 0.37 -11.06
N ASN A 287 6.11 0.20 -12.23
CA ASN A 287 5.41 -0.28 -13.41
C ASN A 287 5.28 -1.80 -13.30
N LEU A 288 4.05 -2.28 -13.08
CA LEU A 288 3.78 -3.71 -12.82
C LEU A 288 3.75 -4.57 -14.08
N ARG A 289 3.84 -4.00 -15.29
CA ARG A 289 3.74 -4.76 -16.53
C ARG A 289 4.93 -5.70 -16.70
N ALA A 290 4.68 -6.88 -17.24
CA ALA A 290 5.74 -7.78 -17.69
C ALA A 290 6.71 -7.08 -18.66
N GLY A 291 8.01 -7.30 -18.46
CA GLY A 291 9.09 -6.64 -19.21
C GLY A 291 9.37 -5.19 -18.79
N ALA A 292 8.56 -4.58 -17.93
CA ALA A 292 8.90 -3.31 -17.31
C ALA A 292 9.83 -3.56 -16.11
N ARG A 293 11.06 -3.02 -16.17
CA ARG A 293 12.14 -3.36 -15.24
C ARG A 293 12.38 -4.88 -15.23
N SER A 294 12.16 -5.54 -14.08
CA SER A 294 12.38 -6.97 -13.87
C SER A 294 11.10 -7.78 -13.78
N HIS A 295 9.90 -7.17 -13.90
CA HIS A 295 8.64 -7.93 -13.81
C HIS A 295 8.52 -8.96 -14.93
N THR A 296 8.18 -10.18 -14.54
CA THR A 296 7.86 -11.31 -15.41
C THR A 296 6.35 -11.38 -15.66
N PRO A 297 5.87 -12.16 -16.64
CA PRO A 297 4.43 -12.40 -16.80
C PRO A 297 3.74 -12.93 -15.53
N VAL A 298 4.39 -13.87 -14.82
CA VAL A 298 3.86 -14.46 -13.58
C VAL A 298 3.75 -13.40 -12.47
N SER A 299 4.85 -12.71 -12.16
CA SER A 299 4.86 -11.67 -11.12
C SER A 299 3.94 -10.49 -11.45
N SER A 300 3.82 -10.11 -12.73
CA SER A 300 2.87 -9.10 -13.22
C SER A 300 1.41 -9.52 -12.96
N LEU A 301 1.05 -10.78 -13.27
CA LEU A 301 -0.29 -11.30 -13.00
C LEU A 301 -0.61 -11.34 -11.50
N ILE A 302 0.35 -11.78 -10.67
CA ILE A 302 0.23 -11.74 -9.20
C ILE A 302 0.07 -10.29 -8.72
N ALA A 303 0.90 -9.37 -9.20
CA ALA A 303 0.86 -7.97 -8.79
C ALA A 303 -0.50 -7.31 -9.04
N PHE A 304 -1.08 -7.51 -10.22
CA PHE A 304 -2.41 -6.98 -10.52
C PHE A 304 -3.52 -7.70 -9.75
N SER A 305 -3.38 -9.00 -9.49
CA SER A 305 -4.32 -9.75 -8.66
C SER A 305 -4.35 -9.19 -7.23
N VAL A 306 -3.18 -8.94 -6.64
CA VAL A 306 -3.05 -8.31 -5.32
C VAL A 306 -3.60 -6.89 -5.33
N ALA A 307 -3.29 -6.08 -6.36
CA ALA A 307 -3.79 -4.72 -6.48
C ALA A 307 -5.33 -4.69 -6.54
N VAL A 308 -5.96 -5.58 -7.32
CA VAL A 308 -7.42 -5.67 -7.40
C VAL A 308 -8.02 -6.17 -6.08
N MET A 309 -7.43 -7.17 -5.43
CA MET A 309 -7.87 -7.68 -4.13
C MET A 309 -7.89 -6.57 -3.05
N VAL A 310 -6.84 -5.76 -2.98
CA VAL A 310 -6.80 -4.65 -2.01
C VAL A 310 -7.69 -3.48 -2.40
N GLY A 311 -7.87 -3.23 -3.71
CA GLY A 311 -8.63 -2.10 -4.24
C GLY A 311 -10.14 -2.31 -4.31
N SER A 312 -10.62 -3.54 -4.53
CA SER A 312 -12.02 -3.84 -4.77
C SER A 312 -12.59 -4.74 -3.68
N GLU A 313 -13.85 -4.52 -3.31
CA GLU A 313 -14.63 -5.52 -2.57
C GLU A 313 -14.94 -6.74 -3.48
N PRO A 314 -14.97 -7.95 -2.91
CA PRO A 314 -15.50 -9.12 -3.60
C PRO A 314 -17.00 -8.94 -3.90
N VAL A 315 -17.49 -9.55 -4.99
CA VAL A 315 -18.93 -9.52 -5.35
C VAL A 315 -19.78 -10.25 -4.30
N ALA A 316 -19.26 -11.36 -3.77
CA ALA A 316 -19.87 -12.15 -2.72
C ALA A 316 -18.78 -12.78 -1.85
N GLY A 317 -19.10 -13.08 -0.59
CA GLY A 317 -18.14 -13.65 0.36
C GLY A 317 -17.22 -12.60 0.98
N ALA A 318 -16.10 -13.06 1.53
CA ALA A 318 -15.07 -12.22 2.13
C ALA A 318 -13.69 -12.76 1.77
N ASP A 319 -12.77 -11.85 1.47
CA ASP A 319 -11.34 -12.16 1.33
C ASP A 319 -10.57 -11.65 2.57
N ARG A 320 -9.25 -11.80 2.55
CA ARG A 320 -8.38 -11.34 3.65
C ARG A 320 -8.47 -9.83 3.88
N VAL A 321 -8.71 -9.04 2.84
CA VAL A 321 -8.76 -7.57 2.94
C VAL A 321 -10.10 -7.16 3.53
N THR A 322 -11.18 -7.83 3.17
CA THR A 322 -12.50 -7.71 3.78
C THR A 322 -12.41 -8.02 5.27
N GLY A 323 -11.78 -9.14 5.64
CA GLY A 323 -11.54 -9.51 7.02
C GLY A 323 -10.69 -8.48 7.79
N PHE A 324 -9.63 -7.96 7.17
CA PHE A 324 -8.82 -6.89 7.76
C PHE A 324 -9.62 -5.59 7.98
N LEU A 325 -10.33 -5.11 6.96
CA LEU A 325 -11.11 -3.89 7.05
C LEU A 325 -12.26 -4.02 8.05
N ASP A 326 -12.88 -5.20 8.12
CA ASP A 326 -13.89 -5.51 9.14
C ASP A 326 -13.34 -5.50 10.55
N ARG A 327 -12.11 -5.99 10.73
CA ARG A 327 -11.44 -6.02 12.02
C ARG A 327 -11.07 -4.62 12.53
N ILE A 328 -10.81 -3.67 11.63
CA ILE A 328 -10.48 -2.30 12.01
C ILE A 328 -11.72 -1.39 12.06
N ASP A 329 -12.89 -1.89 11.65
CA ASP A 329 -14.13 -1.13 11.64
C ASP A 329 -14.56 -0.74 13.07
N PRO A 330 -14.68 0.56 13.37
CA PRO A 330 -15.09 1.03 14.70
C PRO A 330 -16.58 0.81 15.02
N GLU A 331 -17.42 0.38 14.07
CA GLU A 331 -18.81 -0.02 14.31
C GLU A 331 -18.94 -1.49 14.72
N LYS A 332 -17.96 -2.34 14.37
CA LYS A 332 -17.98 -3.76 14.74
C LYS A 332 -17.51 -3.92 16.19
N ARG A 333 -18.40 -4.43 17.04
CA ARG A 333 -18.08 -4.82 18.43
C ARG A 333 -17.00 -5.90 18.41
N GLU A 334 -16.04 -5.82 19.34
CA GLU A 334 -15.13 -6.94 19.59
C GLU A 334 -15.98 -8.08 20.18
N ASN A 335 -16.00 -9.22 19.49
CA ASN A 335 -16.63 -10.43 20.01
C ASN A 335 -15.68 -11.12 21.00
#